data_AF-A0A6P0KEA9-F1
#
_entry.id   AF-A0A6P0KEA9-F1
#
_cell.length_a   1.000
_cell.length_b   1.000
_cell.length_c   1.000
_cell.angle_alpha   90.00
_cell.angle_beta   90.00
_cell.angle_gamma   90.00
#
_symmetry.space_group_name_H-M   'P 1'
#
loop_
_entity.id
_entity.type
_entity.pdbx_description
1 polymer ?
#
loop_
_entity_poly.entity_id
_entity_poly.type
_entity_poly.pdbx_seq_one_letter_code
_entity_poly.pdbx_strand_id
1 'polypeptide(L)'
;MEARIKELEEENARLTQERGHIQAGLAQLQNSLAAVGLSFSAPDTALTSGTSNTTERAHLSETAIINKAQDAGDGTPQSKQVYSHVDPDAVQAIRLIMAHNDESTLHKDKWRISTDPLRVLLSQVGKCTTPKIMDAMKAMKTELDEHHQKHGLGQRHNRTHGGADKIASIISLNQG
;
A
#
# COMPACT_ATOMS: atom_id res chain seq x y z
N MET A 1 -25.52 4.01 -18.05
CA MET A 1 -24.36 3.19 -17.63
C MET A 1 -23.19 3.38 -18.59
N GLU A 2 -23.44 3.38 -19.91
CA GLU A 2 -22.42 3.63 -20.96
C GLU A 2 -21.70 4.98 -20.85
N ALA A 3 -22.39 6.05 -20.44
CA ALA A 3 -21.76 7.37 -20.26
C ALA A 3 -20.66 7.39 -19.18
N ARG A 4 -20.80 6.57 -18.12
CA ARG A 4 -19.81 6.50 -17.03
C ARG A 4 -18.56 5.71 -17.41
N ILE A 5 -18.71 4.71 -18.29
CA ILE A 5 -17.58 3.94 -18.82
C ILE A 5 -16.73 4.84 -19.72
N LYS A 6 -17.38 5.61 -20.61
CA LYS A 6 -16.69 6.56 -21.48
C LYS A 6 -15.95 7.65 -20.71
N GLU A 7 -16.57 8.18 -19.65
CA GLU A 7 -15.93 9.16 -18.76
C GLU A 7 -14.68 8.60 -18.07
N LEU A 8 -14.73 7.34 -17.60
CA LEU A 8 -13.59 6.67 -16.98
C LEU A 8 -12.47 6.36 -17.98
N GLU A 9 -12.80 6.04 -19.24
CA GLU A 9 -11.81 5.84 -20.30
C GLU A 9 -11.10 7.14 -20.67
N GLU A 10 -11.85 8.24 -20.80
CA GLU A 10 -11.30 9.57 -21.05
C GLU A 10 -10.41 10.05 -19.88
N GLU A 11 -10.84 9.81 -18.64
CA GLU A 11 -10.07 10.13 -17.44
C GLU A 11 -8.78 9.29 -17.35
N ASN A 12 -8.84 7.99 -17.64
CA ASN A 12 -7.65 7.13 -17.68
C ASN A 12 -6.66 7.55 -18.78
N ALA A 13 -7.16 7.95 -19.96
CA ALA A 13 -6.32 8.47 -21.04
C ALA A 13 -5.60 9.75 -20.60
N ARG A 14 -6.31 10.67 -19.95
CA ARG A 14 -5.74 11.91 -19.40
C ARG A 14 -4.68 11.63 -18.32
N LEU A 15 -4.98 10.74 -17.36
CA LEU A 15 -4.03 10.37 -16.30
C LEU A 15 -2.77 9.72 -16.86
N THR A 16 -2.90 8.92 -17.92
CA THR A 16 -1.75 8.30 -18.61
C THR A 16 -0.86 9.35 -19.26
N GLN A 17 -1.46 10.37 -19.89
CA GLN A 17 -0.73 11.49 -20.48
C GLN A 17 -0.02 12.32 -19.41
N GLU A 18 -0.70 12.63 -18.31
CA GLU A 18 -0.14 13.39 -17.19
C GLU A 18 1.04 12.66 -16.53
N ARG A 19 0.90 11.34 -16.31
CA ARG A 19 1.99 10.50 -15.81
C ARG A 19 3.20 10.51 -16.75
N GLY A 20 2.98 10.44 -18.06
CA GLY A 20 4.04 10.53 -19.06
C GLY A 20 4.79 11.86 -19.02
N HIS A 21 4.07 12.98 -18.87
CA HIS A 21 4.67 14.30 -18.77
C HIS A 21 5.53 14.46 -17.51
N ILE A 22 5.03 13.97 -16.36
CA ILE A 22 5.77 14.01 -15.09
C ILE A 22 7.03 13.14 -15.18
N GLN A 23 6.94 11.93 -15.75
CA GLN A 23 8.10 11.06 -15.94
C GLN A 23 9.15 11.67 -16.87
N ALA A 24 8.72 12.31 -17.96
CA ALA A 24 9.62 13.04 -18.84
C ALA A 24 10.32 14.22 -18.13
N GLY A 25 9.57 14.98 -17.33
CA GLY A 25 10.13 16.07 -16.50
C GLY A 25 11.15 15.57 -15.48
N LEU A 26 10.87 14.43 -14.83
CA LEU A 26 11.81 13.80 -13.90
C LEU A 26 13.08 13.32 -14.61
N ALA A 27 12.97 12.72 -15.79
CA ALA A 27 14.13 12.30 -16.58
C ALA A 27 14.99 13.50 -17.01
N GLN A 28 14.37 14.62 -17.39
CA GLN A 28 15.09 15.86 -17.70
C GLN A 28 15.81 16.43 -16.48
N LEU A 29 15.17 16.43 -15.30
CA LEU A 29 15.81 16.86 -14.06
C LEU A 29 16.97 15.95 -13.68
N GLN A 30 16.81 14.63 -13.78
CA GLN A 30 17.88 13.67 -13.55
C GLN A 30 19.09 13.91 -14.49
N ASN A 31 18.84 14.15 -15.77
CA ASN A 31 19.90 14.48 -16.73
C ASN A 31 20.58 15.82 -16.41
N SER A 32 19.83 16.82 -15.97
CA SER A 32 20.39 18.11 -15.55
C SER A 32 21.24 18.00 -14.28
N LEU A 33 20.84 17.15 -13.32
CA LEU A 33 21.56 16.90 -12.07
C LEU A 33 22.83 16.07 -12.31
N ALA A 34 22.76 15.08 -13.21
CA ALA A 34 23.92 14.31 -13.65
C ALA A 34 24.97 15.21 -14.34
N ALA A 35 24.54 16.20 -15.12
CA ALA A 35 25.44 17.18 -15.75
C ALA A 35 26.15 18.11 -14.75
N VAL A 36 25.59 18.29 -13.54
CA VAL A 36 26.18 19.10 -12.45
C VAL A 36 27.04 18.22 -11.49
N GLY A 37 27.20 16.93 -11.78
CA GLY A 37 28.01 16.01 -10.98
C GLY A 37 27.34 15.55 -9.68
N LEU A 38 26.05 15.82 -9.50
CA LEU A 38 25.25 15.33 -8.38
C LEU A 38 24.46 14.10 -8.85
N SER A 39 25.09 12.93 -8.75
CA SER A 39 24.45 11.64 -9.03
C SER A 39 23.56 11.23 -7.85
N PHE A 40 22.25 11.15 -8.09
CA PHE A 40 21.33 10.39 -7.23
C PHE A 40 21.01 9.09 -7.96
N SER A 41 21.54 7.96 -7.48
CA SER A 41 21.15 6.64 -7.99
C SER A 41 19.71 6.35 -7.57
N ALA A 42 18.81 6.33 -8.56
CA ALA A 42 17.51 5.71 -8.39
C ALA A 42 17.70 4.19 -8.14
N PRO A 43 16.90 3.56 -7.27
CA PRO A 43 16.86 2.11 -7.18
C PRO A 43 16.24 1.53 -8.46
N ASP A 44 16.88 0.48 -8.98
CA ASP A 44 16.44 -0.33 -10.11
C ASP A 44 14.95 -0.69 -10.05
N THR A 45 14.17 -0.19 -10.99
CA THR A 45 12.97 -0.89 -11.48
C THR A 45 13.33 -1.55 -12.80
N ALA A 46 14.02 -2.69 -12.72
CA ALA A 46 14.13 -3.62 -13.83
C ALA A 46 12.77 -4.34 -14.01
N LEU A 47 11.90 -3.76 -14.81
CA LEU A 47 10.83 -4.51 -15.49
C LEU A 47 11.48 -5.29 -16.63
N THR A 48 11.53 -6.61 -16.49
CA THR A 48 11.92 -7.52 -17.55
C THR A 48 10.80 -7.59 -18.58
N SER A 49 10.93 -6.80 -19.64
CA SER A 49 10.20 -6.99 -20.90
C SER A 49 10.75 -8.23 -21.61
N GLY A 50 9.94 -9.29 -21.70
CA GLY A 50 10.20 -10.45 -22.54
C GLY A 50 9.10 -10.61 -23.57
N THR A 51 9.24 -9.93 -24.71
CA THR A 51 8.42 -10.12 -25.91
C THR A 51 9.00 -11.27 -26.73
N SER A 52 8.18 -12.25 -27.12
CA SER A 52 7.97 -12.74 -28.50
C SER A 52 7.51 -14.21 -28.52
N ASN A 53 6.32 -14.48 -29.05
CA ASN A 53 6.17 -15.20 -30.33
C ASN A 53 4.70 -15.47 -30.72
N THR A 54 4.41 -15.08 -31.97
CA THR A 54 3.70 -15.84 -33.02
C THR A 54 2.25 -16.29 -32.83
N THR A 55 1.37 -15.57 -33.55
CA THR A 55 0.29 -16.07 -34.42
C THR A 55 -0.28 -17.45 -34.15
N GLU A 56 -1.53 -17.51 -33.65
CA GLU A 56 -2.50 -18.43 -34.22
C GLU A 56 -3.95 -17.96 -33.99
N ARG A 57 -4.77 -18.30 -34.97
CA ARG A 57 -6.11 -17.80 -35.28
C ARG A 57 -7.11 -18.86 -34.84
N ALA A 58 -8.19 -18.43 -34.19
CA ALA A 58 -9.57 -18.92 -34.29
C ALA A 58 -10.26 -19.28 -32.96
N HIS A 59 -11.55 -18.92 -32.94
CA HIS A 59 -12.64 -19.58 -32.22
C HIS A 59 -12.81 -19.28 -30.72
N LEU A 60 -13.51 -18.19 -30.41
CA LEU A 60 -14.24 -18.07 -29.15
C LEU A 60 -15.71 -18.40 -29.41
N SER A 61 -16.09 -19.60 -28.99
CA SER A 61 -17.48 -19.95 -28.72
C SER A 61 -17.82 -19.47 -27.31
N GLU A 62 -18.72 -18.50 -27.25
CA GLU A 62 -19.41 -18.00 -26.07
C GLU A 62 -20.52 -19.00 -25.68
N THR A 63 -20.53 -19.48 -24.43
CA THR A 63 -21.70 -19.78 -23.56
C THR A 63 -21.35 -20.75 -22.43
N ALA A 64 -21.57 -20.32 -21.18
CA ALA A 64 -21.96 -21.07 -19.97
C ALA A 64 -21.53 -20.25 -18.72
N ILE A 65 -22.39 -19.39 -18.17
CA ILE A 65 -23.41 -19.71 -17.14
C ILE A 65 -22.81 -20.28 -15.84
N ILE A 66 -22.70 -19.38 -14.85
CA ILE A 66 -23.18 -19.47 -13.46
C ILE A 66 -23.08 -20.85 -12.78
N ASN A 67 -22.25 -20.93 -11.74
CA ASN A 67 -22.52 -21.67 -10.49
C ASN A 67 -21.81 -20.91 -9.35
N LYS A 68 -22.52 -20.24 -8.45
CA LYS A 68 -23.34 -20.72 -7.32
C LYS A 68 -22.50 -20.77 -6.02
N ALA A 69 -22.85 -19.78 -5.20
CA ALA A 69 -22.83 -19.68 -3.74
C ALA A 69 -22.35 -20.85 -2.88
N GLN A 70 -21.77 -20.42 -1.74
CA GLN A 70 -21.53 -21.11 -0.47
C GLN A 70 -20.36 -22.09 -0.43
N ASP A 71 -19.30 -21.70 0.29
CA ASP A 71 -19.03 -22.38 1.56
C ASP A 71 -18.20 -21.48 2.48
N ALA A 72 -18.46 -21.63 3.78
CA ALA A 72 -17.69 -21.05 4.86
C ALA A 72 -16.29 -21.63 4.84
N GLY A 73 -15.29 -20.76 4.82
CA GLY A 73 -13.89 -21.17 4.85
C GLY A 73 -13.06 -20.03 5.38
N ASP A 74 -12.87 -20.05 6.69
CA ASP A 74 -11.69 -19.53 7.37
C ASP A 74 -10.46 -19.74 6.47
N GLY A 75 -10.00 -18.65 5.89
CA GLY A 75 -9.05 -18.64 4.79
C GLY A 75 -8.11 -17.49 5.01
N THR A 76 -7.35 -17.59 6.10
CA THR A 76 -6.12 -16.82 6.29
C THR A 76 -4.99 -17.58 5.58
N PRO A 77 -4.52 -17.19 4.38
CA PRO A 77 -3.21 -17.63 3.94
C PRO A 77 -2.22 -16.46 3.95
N GLN A 78 -0.98 -16.78 4.34
CA GLN A 78 0.25 -16.01 4.13
C GLN A 78 0.69 -14.97 5.17
N SER A 79 0.75 -15.34 6.45
CA SER A 79 1.38 -14.47 7.45
C SER A 79 2.63 -15.02 8.17
N LYS A 80 2.92 -16.32 8.15
CA LYS A 80 3.69 -16.89 9.28
C LYS A 80 5.21 -17.01 9.13
N GLN A 81 5.83 -16.72 7.99
CA GLN A 81 7.29 -16.97 7.83
C GLN A 81 8.19 -15.79 7.45
N VAL A 82 7.68 -14.61 7.09
CA VAL A 82 8.54 -13.52 6.58
C VAL A 82 9.15 -12.64 7.70
N TYR A 83 8.58 -12.66 8.91
CA TYR A 83 8.92 -11.71 9.98
C TYR A 83 9.45 -12.35 11.28
N SER A 84 10.01 -13.56 11.21
CA SER A 84 10.45 -14.32 12.41
C SER A 84 11.52 -13.63 13.27
N HIS A 85 12.23 -12.63 12.72
CA HIS A 85 13.26 -11.84 13.41
C HIS A 85 12.74 -10.50 13.95
N VAL A 86 11.49 -10.15 13.66
CA VAL A 86 10.86 -8.87 14.02
C VAL A 86 9.98 -9.06 15.24
N ASP A 87 9.84 -8.01 16.06
CA ASP A 87 8.94 -8.04 17.20
C ASP A 87 7.48 -8.32 16.74
N PRO A 88 6.87 -9.43 17.20
CA PRO A 88 5.55 -9.84 16.74
C PRO A 88 4.45 -8.85 17.17
N ASP A 89 4.64 -8.15 18.29
CA ASP A 89 3.65 -7.16 18.76
C ASP A 89 3.64 -5.95 17.83
N ALA A 90 4.80 -5.53 17.33
CA ALA A 90 4.91 -4.44 16.37
C ALA A 90 4.26 -4.79 15.02
N VAL A 91 4.48 -6.01 14.52
CA VAL A 91 3.83 -6.52 13.30
C VAL A 91 2.32 -6.59 13.49
N GLN A 92 1.86 -7.08 14.64
CA GLN A 92 0.44 -7.16 14.96
C GLN A 92 -0.21 -5.76 14.99
N ALA A 93 0.44 -4.78 15.63
CA ALA A 93 -0.03 -3.41 15.66
C ALA A 93 -0.14 -2.81 14.26
N ILE A 94 0.85 -3.04 13.40
CA ILE A 94 0.81 -2.61 11.99
C ILE A 94 -0.42 -3.18 11.28
N ARG A 95 -0.63 -4.50 11.39
CA ARG A 95 -1.76 -5.17 10.73
C ARG A 95 -3.11 -4.73 11.24
N LEU A 96 -3.25 -4.45 12.53
CA LEU A 96 -4.50 -3.92 13.07
C LEU A 96 -4.83 -2.54 12.51
N ILE A 97 -3.83 -1.66 12.36
CA ILE A 97 -4.05 -0.37 11.70
C ILE A 97 -4.41 -0.57 10.22
N MET A 98 -3.78 -1.54 9.54
CA MET A 98 -4.11 -1.85 8.15
C MET A 98 -5.56 -2.30 8.00
N ALA A 99 -5.99 -3.28 8.81
CA ALA A 99 -7.36 -3.78 8.84
C ALA A 99 -8.37 -2.66 9.14
N HIS A 100 -8.10 -1.82 10.15
CA HIS A 100 -8.94 -0.67 10.46
C HIS A 100 -9.07 0.30 9.27
N ASN A 101 -7.99 0.58 8.55
CA ASN A 101 -8.02 1.44 7.37
C ASN A 101 -8.78 0.84 6.19
N ASP A 102 -8.73 -0.49 6.04
CA ASP A 102 -9.47 -1.23 5.02
C ASP A 102 -10.98 -1.21 5.29
N GLU A 103 -11.39 -1.36 6.56
CA GLU A 103 -12.78 -1.30 7.00
C GLU A 103 -13.35 0.12 7.02
N SER A 104 -12.51 1.12 7.28
CA SER A 104 -12.91 2.52 7.36
C SER A 104 -13.37 3.06 6.00
N THR A 105 -14.59 3.58 5.94
CA THR A 105 -15.15 4.20 4.73
C THR A 105 -14.72 5.66 4.56
N LEU A 106 -14.55 6.39 5.65
CA LEU A 106 -14.17 7.79 5.64
C LEU A 106 -12.64 7.94 5.68
N HIS A 107 -12.08 8.71 4.75
CA HIS A 107 -10.64 8.96 4.68
C HIS A 107 -10.08 9.60 5.96
N LYS A 108 -10.88 10.43 6.65
CA LYS A 108 -10.52 11.07 7.91
C LYS A 108 -10.40 10.12 9.09
N ASP A 109 -10.92 8.89 9.00
CA ASP A 109 -10.86 7.91 10.08
C ASP A 109 -9.70 6.93 9.90
N LYS A 110 -9.01 7.02 8.74
CA LYS A 110 -7.82 6.23 8.41
C LYS A 110 -6.57 6.87 9.01
N TRP A 111 -5.61 6.03 9.35
CA TRP A 111 -4.35 6.44 9.96
C TRP A 111 -3.17 6.07 9.08
N ARG A 112 -2.26 7.01 8.83
CA ARG A 112 -0.97 6.67 8.25
C ARG A 112 -0.17 5.89 9.29
N ILE A 113 0.39 4.76 8.89
CA ILE A 113 1.22 3.94 9.76
C ILE A 113 2.61 4.58 9.85
N SER A 114 2.95 5.09 11.02
CA SER A 114 4.24 5.73 11.32
C SER A 114 4.68 5.40 12.75
N THR A 115 5.88 5.84 13.14
CA THR A 115 6.44 5.56 14.47
C THR A 115 5.56 6.05 15.62
N ASP A 116 4.96 7.24 15.51
CA ASP A 116 4.20 7.83 16.63
C ASP A 116 2.91 7.06 16.94
N PRO A 117 2.00 6.78 15.97
CA PRO A 117 0.82 5.96 16.24
C PRO A 117 1.16 4.56 16.76
N LEU A 118 2.21 3.92 16.21
CA LEU A 118 2.66 2.61 16.68
C LEU A 118 3.20 2.66 18.10
N ARG A 119 3.96 3.70 18.46
CA ARG A 119 4.49 3.89 19.81
C ARG A 119 3.36 4.04 20.83
N VAL A 120 2.31 4.79 20.50
CA VAL A 120 1.15 4.97 21.38
C VAL A 120 0.38 3.66 21.54
N LEU A 121 0.15 2.90 20.48
CA LEU A 121 -0.51 1.59 20.60
C LEU A 121 0.31 0.64 21.47
N LEU A 122 1.61 0.52 21.17
CA LEU A 122 2.48 -0.45 21.83
C LEU A 122 2.84 -0.07 23.27
N SER A 123 2.70 1.21 23.65
CA SER A 123 2.88 1.64 25.04
C SER A 123 1.78 1.10 25.96
N GLN A 124 0.56 0.87 25.45
CA GLN A 124 -0.53 0.25 26.23
C GLN A 124 -0.19 -1.17 26.68
N VAL A 125 0.61 -1.88 25.89
CA VAL A 125 1.02 -3.27 26.15
C VAL A 125 2.37 -3.32 26.88
N GLY A 126 3.07 -2.18 27.01
CA GLY A 126 4.36 -2.06 27.71
C GLY A 126 5.53 -2.75 27.01
N LYS A 127 5.40 -3.12 25.73
CA LYS A 127 6.28 -4.15 25.12
C LYS A 127 7.21 -3.72 23.99
N CYS A 128 7.14 -2.49 23.47
CA CYS A 128 7.93 -2.14 22.28
C CYS A 128 8.77 -0.87 22.43
N THR A 129 10.06 -1.00 22.08
CA THR A 129 11.00 0.11 22.00
C THR A 129 11.03 0.69 20.59
N THR A 130 11.39 1.97 20.44
CA THR A 130 11.48 2.63 19.12
C THR A 130 12.30 1.84 18.08
N PRO A 131 13.44 1.21 18.41
CA PRO A 131 14.18 0.38 17.45
C PRO A 131 13.36 -0.79 16.89
N LYS A 132 12.66 -1.52 17.76
CA LYS A 132 11.80 -2.65 17.36
C LYS A 132 10.67 -2.23 16.43
N ILE A 133 10.08 -1.04 16.67
CA ILE A 133 9.07 -0.45 15.78
C ILE A 133 9.68 -0.14 14.41
N MET A 134 10.87 0.45 14.38
CA MET A 134 11.56 0.77 13.13
C MET A 134 11.94 -0.47 12.34
N ASP A 135 12.41 -1.53 13.01
CA ASP A 135 12.74 -2.80 12.36
C ASP A 135 11.49 -3.44 11.73
N ALA A 136 10.35 -3.41 12.43
CA ALA A 136 9.08 -3.89 11.89
C ALA A 136 8.60 -3.07 10.68
N MET A 137 8.65 -1.74 10.78
CA MET A 137 8.31 -0.87 9.67
C MET A 137 9.23 -1.06 8.46
N LYS A 138 10.53 -1.32 8.68
CA LYS A 138 11.50 -1.58 7.62
C LYS A 138 11.23 -2.92 6.95
N ALA A 139 10.92 -3.95 7.74
CA ALA A 139 10.59 -5.27 7.22
C ALA A 139 9.29 -5.27 6.40
N MET A 140 8.31 -4.47 6.81
CA MET A 140 7.01 -4.33 6.13
C MET A 140 6.96 -3.13 5.16
N LYS A 141 8.10 -2.54 4.80
CA LYS A 141 8.12 -1.25 4.10
C LYS A 141 7.31 -1.26 2.80
N THR A 142 7.48 -2.28 1.97
CA THR A 142 6.77 -2.39 0.69
C THR A 142 5.26 -2.47 0.90
N GLU A 143 4.79 -3.32 1.82
CA GLU A 143 3.36 -3.45 2.15
C GLU A 143 2.79 -2.14 2.71
N LEU A 144 3.56 -1.43 3.54
CA LEU A 144 3.16 -0.14 4.10
C LEU A 144 3.04 0.93 3.03
N ASP A 145 4.00 1.01 2.11
CA ASP A 145 4.01 2.00 1.02
C ASP A 145 2.82 1.76 0.08
N GLU A 146 2.55 0.50 -0.28
CA GLU A 146 1.37 0.09 -1.07
C GLU A 146 0.06 0.43 -0.35
N HIS A 147 -0.03 0.14 0.95
CA HIS A 147 -1.22 0.44 1.75
C HIS A 147 -1.46 1.94 1.89
N HIS A 148 -0.40 2.73 2.08
CA HIS A 148 -0.51 4.19 2.14
C HIS A 148 -0.96 4.75 0.79
N GLN A 149 -0.43 4.22 -0.32
CA GLN A 149 -0.84 4.62 -1.66
C GLN A 149 -2.31 4.27 -1.94
N LYS A 150 -2.74 3.03 -1.62
CA LYS A 150 -4.13 2.55 -1.76
C LYS A 150 -5.15 3.47 -1.09
N HIS A 151 -4.80 4.02 0.07
CA HIS A 151 -5.69 4.88 0.86
C HIS A 151 -5.42 6.38 0.74
N GLY A 152 -4.45 6.79 -0.08
CA GLY A 152 -4.08 8.20 -0.24
C GLY A 152 -3.47 8.86 1.01
N LEU A 153 -2.77 8.08 1.85
CA LEU A 153 -2.27 8.52 3.15
C LEU A 153 -0.91 9.20 3.03
N GLY A 154 -0.91 10.51 2.84
CA GLY A 154 0.31 11.33 2.77
C GLY A 154 1.06 11.47 4.11
N GLN A 155 2.32 11.90 4.07
CA GLN A 155 3.16 12.01 5.28
C GLN A 155 2.56 12.86 6.40
N ARG A 156 1.76 13.88 6.05
CA ARG A 156 1.13 14.81 7.00
C ARG A 156 -0.28 14.40 7.41
N HIS A 157 -0.79 13.26 6.94
CA HIS A 157 -2.17 12.81 7.18
C HIS A 157 -2.53 12.81 8.66
N ASN A 158 -1.64 12.29 9.52
CA ASN A 158 -1.90 12.18 10.95
C ASN A 158 -1.99 13.53 11.69
N ARG A 159 -1.60 14.67 11.07
CA ARG A 159 -1.68 15.99 11.72
C ARG A 159 -3.13 16.46 11.92
N THR A 160 -4.04 16.03 11.05
CA THR A 160 -5.46 16.42 11.11
C THR A 160 -6.22 15.73 12.25
N HIS A 161 -5.67 14.62 12.77
CA HIS A 161 -6.31 13.83 13.81
C HIS A 161 -6.21 14.43 15.22
N GLY A 162 -5.36 15.45 15.42
CA GLY A 162 -5.29 16.17 16.70
C GLY A 162 -4.64 15.40 17.85
N GLY A 163 -3.78 14.41 17.53
CA GLY A 163 -2.97 13.68 18.51
C GLY A 163 -2.95 12.17 18.25
N ALA A 164 -1.79 11.54 18.43
CA ALA A 164 -1.61 10.10 18.22
C ALA A 164 -2.37 9.24 19.24
N ASP A 165 -2.74 9.79 20.40
CA ASP A 165 -3.44 9.07 21.47
C ASP A 165 -4.82 8.53 21.05
N LYS A 166 -5.45 9.16 20.05
CA LYS A 166 -6.76 8.72 19.55
C LYS A 166 -6.71 7.34 18.90
N ILE A 167 -5.61 6.98 18.26
CA ILE A 167 -5.52 5.67 17.58
C ILE A 167 -5.63 4.53 18.60
N ALA A 168 -5.10 4.73 19.80
CA ALA A 168 -5.10 3.73 20.87
C ALA A 168 -6.43 3.67 21.63
N SER A 169 -7.34 4.63 21.40
CA SER A 169 -8.75 4.54 21.83
C SER A 169 -9.63 3.80 20.82
N ILE A 170 -9.20 3.70 19.56
CA ILE A 170 -9.96 3.10 18.46
C ILE A 170 -9.51 1.64 18.24
N ILE A 171 -8.20 1.40 18.31
CA ILE A 171 -7.58 0.11 18.06
C ILE A 171 -7.03 -0.41 19.39
N SER A 172 -7.52 -1.57 19.83
CA SER A 172 -7.06 -2.24 21.05
C SER A 172 -6.15 -3.42 20.71
N LEU A 173 -4.96 -3.47 21.32
CA LEU A 173 -4.04 -4.61 21.24
C LEU A 173 -4.39 -5.74 22.23
N ASN A 174 -5.39 -5.54 23.08
CA ASN A 174 -5.87 -6.53 24.05
C ASN A 174 -6.85 -7.52 23.40
N GLN A 175 -6.36 -8.40 22.54
CA GLN A 175 -7.04 -9.66 22.24
C GLN A 175 -6.04 -10.81 22.30
N GLY A 176 -5.89 -11.32 23.51
CA GLY A 176 -5.40 -12.66 23.83
C GLY A 176 -6.44 -13.33 24.71
#